data_AF-A0A175A1U1-F1
#
_entry.id   AF-A0A175A1U1-F1
#
_cell.length_a   1.000
_cell.length_b   1.000
_cell.length_c   1.000
_cell.angle_alpha   90.00
_cell.angle_beta   90.00
_cell.angle_gamma   90.00
#
_symmetry.space_group_name_H-M   'P 1'
#
loop_
_entity.id
_entity.type
_entity.pdbx_description
1 polymer ?
#
loop_
_entity_poly.entity_id
_entity_poly.type
_entity_poly.pdbx_seq_one_letter_code
_entity_poly.pdbx_strand_id
1 'polypeptide(L)'
;MKNYKKNIISIVILLCIVLILYFTPPIMLADGWIEFGSRADSFETHMLNEYNNFPFRREASNSDFDNFYFINLRIWEKMSITRIVYNGDKNTTCELIFPGVYRVENTRKGAYVNSFEIKRGKTLWFCDYYANEM
;
A
#
# COMPACT_ATOMS: atom_id res chain seq x y z
N MET A 1 31.42 26.08 -18.84
CA MET A 1 31.01 24.69 -19.20
C MET A 1 30.82 23.73 -18.01
N LYS A 2 31.72 23.67 -17.01
CA LYS A 2 31.60 22.74 -15.85
C LYS A 2 30.28 22.89 -15.05
N ASN A 3 29.81 24.13 -14.82
CA ASN A 3 28.58 24.38 -14.08
C ASN A 3 27.31 24.01 -14.86
N TYR A 4 27.31 24.16 -16.19
CA TYR A 4 26.16 23.82 -17.04
C TYR A 4 25.87 22.31 -17.02
N LYS A 5 26.92 21.47 -17.07
CA LYS A 5 26.77 20.00 -16.94
C LYS A 5 26.26 19.58 -15.55
N LYS A 6 26.72 20.22 -14.48
CA LYS A 6 26.21 19.96 -13.10
C LYS A 6 24.74 20.37 -12.95
N ASN A 7 24.33 21.47 -13.57
CA ASN A 7 22.94 21.93 -13.57
C ASN A 7 22.02 20.96 -14.33
N ILE A 8 22.45 20.45 -15.49
CA ILE A 8 21.69 19.44 -16.24
C ILE A 8 21.51 18.17 -15.42
N ILE A 9 22.58 17.64 -14.81
CA ILE A 9 22.49 16.43 -13.97
C ILE A 9 21.51 16.65 -12.81
N SER A 10 21.57 17.80 -12.16
CA SER A 10 20.65 18.14 -11.06
C SER A 10 19.19 18.19 -11.51
N ILE A 11 18.93 18.77 -12.70
CA ILE A 11 17.58 18.81 -13.29
C ILE A 11 17.08 17.40 -13.62
N VAL A 12 17.93 16.55 -14.20
CA VAL A 12 17.57 15.16 -14.52
C VAL A 12 17.24 14.38 -13.24
N ILE A 13 18.06 14.51 -12.20
CA ILE A 13 17.80 13.88 -10.89
C ILE A 13 16.46 14.36 -10.33
N LEU A 14 16.20 15.67 -10.37
CA LEU A 14 14.94 16.23 -9.87
C LEU A 14 13.74 15.67 -10.65
N LEU A 15 13.82 15.59 -11.98
CA LEU A 15 12.77 14.99 -12.82
C LEU A 15 12.55 13.52 -12.47
N CYS A 16 13.61 12.74 -12.28
CA CYS A 16 13.50 11.34 -11.85
C CYS A 16 12.80 11.22 -10.50
N ILE A 17 13.14 12.07 -9.51
CA ILE A 17 12.47 12.08 -8.20
C ILE A 17 10.99 12.39 -8.35
N VAL A 18 10.63 13.41 -9.13
CA VAL A 18 9.22 13.78 -9.38
C VAL A 18 8.46 12.63 -10.05
N LEU A 19 9.06 11.97 -11.05
CA LEU A 19 8.45 10.82 -11.71
C LEU A 19 8.25 9.66 -10.74
N ILE A 20 9.26 9.32 -9.93
CA ILE A 20 9.15 8.27 -8.91
C ILE A 20 8.00 8.61 -7.96
N LEU A 21 7.94 9.82 -7.41
CA LEU A 21 6.87 10.24 -6.50
C LEU A 21 5.48 10.13 -7.15
N TYR A 22 5.36 10.47 -8.43
CA TYR A 22 4.07 10.43 -9.14
C TYR A 22 3.59 9.00 -9.44
N PHE A 23 4.50 8.10 -9.81
CA PHE A 23 4.18 6.73 -10.20
C PHE A 23 4.21 5.73 -9.05
N THR A 24 4.75 6.09 -7.88
CA THR A 24 4.83 5.17 -6.75
C THR A 24 3.43 4.79 -6.25
N PRO A 25 3.08 3.50 -6.18
CA PRO A 25 1.83 3.05 -5.56
C PRO A 25 1.80 3.38 -4.07
N PRO A 26 0.63 3.34 -3.40
CA PRO A 26 0.59 3.26 -1.95
C PRO A 26 1.44 2.09 -1.45
N ILE A 27 2.11 2.24 -0.32
CA ILE A 27 2.96 1.19 0.26
C ILE A 27 2.35 0.78 1.60
N MET A 28 2.12 -0.50 1.81
CA MET A 28 1.72 -1.06 3.10
C MET A 28 2.95 -1.63 3.81
N LEU A 29 3.06 -1.36 5.11
CA LEU A 29 4.08 -1.88 6.00
C LEU A 29 3.42 -2.59 7.18
N ALA A 30 3.86 -3.82 7.46
CA ALA A 30 3.37 -4.61 8.59
C ALA A 30 4.41 -5.67 8.97
N ASP A 31 4.78 -5.77 10.25
CA ASP A 31 5.72 -6.79 10.77
C ASP A 31 7.00 -6.97 9.92
N GLY A 32 7.65 -5.86 9.55
CA GLY A 32 8.85 -5.88 8.70
C GLY A 32 8.59 -6.21 7.22
N TRP A 33 7.35 -6.53 6.85
CA TRP A 33 6.89 -6.75 5.49
C TRP A 33 6.56 -5.44 4.77
N ILE A 34 6.81 -5.43 3.47
CA ILE A 34 6.51 -4.32 2.58
C ILE A 34 5.70 -4.85 1.40
N GLU A 35 4.53 -4.26 1.19
CA GLU A 35 3.66 -4.56 0.05
C GLU A 35 3.36 -3.29 -0.73
N PHE A 36 3.50 -3.36 -2.05
CA PHE A 36 3.16 -2.26 -2.94
C PHE A 36 1.72 -2.44 -3.42
N GLY A 37 0.94 -1.37 -3.37
CA GLY A 37 -0.44 -1.41 -3.83
C GLY A 37 -0.54 -1.87 -5.28
N SER A 38 -1.41 -2.86 -5.50
CA SER A 38 -1.81 -3.32 -6.83
C SER A 38 -2.96 -2.47 -7.35
N ARG A 39 -2.86 -1.95 -8.57
CA ARG A 39 -3.92 -1.14 -9.18
C ARG A 39 -4.97 -2.05 -9.81
N ALA A 40 -6.24 -1.84 -9.48
CA ALA A 40 -7.35 -2.52 -10.13
C ALA A 40 -8.60 -1.63 -10.17
N ASP A 41 -9.48 -1.88 -11.14
CA ASP A 41 -10.72 -1.10 -11.31
C ASP A 41 -11.80 -1.51 -10.29
N SER A 42 -11.73 -2.74 -9.77
CA SER A 42 -12.60 -3.25 -8.72
C SER A 42 -11.92 -4.33 -7.88
N PHE A 43 -12.54 -4.69 -6.76
CA PHE A 43 -12.05 -5.77 -5.89
C PHE A 43 -12.11 -7.14 -6.58
N GLU A 44 -13.12 -7.39 -7.42
CA GLU A 44 -13.26 -8.64 -8.18
C GLU A 44 -12.10 -8.83 -9.16
N THR A 45 -11.70 -7.78 -9.87
CA THR A 45 -10.54 -7.82 -10.76
C THR A 45 -9.24 -8.05 -10.00
N HIS A 46 -9.10 -7.41 -8.83
CA HIS A 46 -7.97 -7.65 -7.94
C HIS A 46 -7.88 -9.12 -7.49
N MET A 47 -8.99 -9.68 -7.00
CA MET A 47 -9.06 -11.07 -6.56
C MET A 47 -8.79 -12.07 -7.67
N LEU A 48 -9.23 -11.79 -8.90
CA LEU A 48 -8.93 -12.64 -10.06
C LEU A 48 -7.42 -12.68 -10.35
N ASN A 49 -6.74 -11.54 -10.25
CA ASN A 49 -5.28 -11.47 -10.40
C ASN A 49 -4.56 -12.19 -9.25
N GLU A 50 -5.01 -11.99 -8.02
CA GLU A 50 -4.47 -12.67 -6.83
C GLU A 50 -4.65 -14.19 -6.92
N TYR A 51 -5.80 -14.67 -7.40
CA TYR A 51 -6.05 -16.10 -7.59
C TYR A 51 -5.07 -16.71 -8.60
N ASN A 52 -4.83 -16.04 -9.72
CA ASN A 52 -3.86 -16.50 -10.73
C ASN A 52 -2.42 -16.48 -10.20
N ASN A 53 -2.12 -15.59 -9.25
CA ASN A 53 -0.80 -15.44 -8.63
C ASN A 53 -0.64 -16.19 -7.29
N PHE A 54 -1.67 -16.94 -6.86
CA PHE A 54 -1.69 -17.67 -5.59
C PHE A 54 -0.38 -18.42 -5.27
N PRO A 55 0.23 -19.21 -6.19
CA PRO A 55 1.43 -19.98 -5.87
C PRO A 55 2.69 -19.13 -5.61
N PHE A 56 2.64 -17.81 -5.88
CA PHE A 56 3.77 -16.90 -5.71
C PHE A 56 3.58 -15.89 -4.58
N ARG A 57 2.52 -16.07 -3.77
CA ARG A 57 2.24 -15.13 -2.68
C ARG A 57 3.26 -15.28 -1.56
N ARG A 58 3.66 -14.13 -1.02
CA ARG A 58 4.56 -14.05 0.12
C ARG A 58 3.72 -14.09 1.39
N GLU A 59 4.00 -15.05 2.25
CA GLU A 59 3.37 -15.20 3.54
C GLU A 59 4.33 -14.75 4.64
N ALA A 60 3.84 -13.91 5.54
CA ALA A 60 4.54 -13.48 6.73
C ALA A 60 4.40 -14.50 7.86
N SER A 61 5.20 -14.36 8.91
CA SER A 61 5.27 -15.37 9.98
C SER A 61 4.01 -15.45 10.86
N ASN A 62 3.32 -14.32 11.07
CA ASN A 62 2.11 -14.22 11.88
C ASN A 62 1.34 -12.95 11.49
N SER A 63 0.16 -12.74 12.08
CA SER A 63 -0.59 -11.48 11.99
C SER A 63 -0.93 -10.88 13.36
N ASP A 64 -0.08 -11.14 14.37
CA ASP A 64 -0.28 -10.77 15.77
C ASP A 64 0.38 -9.43 16.16
N PHE A 65 0.43 -8.50 15.23
CA PHE A 65 0.87 -7.11 15.46
C PHE A 65 -0.32 -6.16 15.60
N ASP A 66 -0.09 -4.99 16.17
CA ASP A 66 -1.17 -4.04 16.50
C ASP A 66 -1.67 -3.21 15.32
N ASN A 67 -0.79 -2.88 14.36
CA ASN A 67 -1.10 -1.87 13.35
C ASN A 67 -0.50 -2.19 11.99
N PHE A 68 -1.27 -1.88 10.95
CA PHE A 68 -0.78 -1.69 9.60
C PHE A 68 -0.46 -0.22 9.38
N TYR A 69 0.62 0.05 8.64
CA TYR A 69 0.99 1.40 8.22
C TYR A 69 0.92 1.51 6.71
N PHE A 70 0.42 2.63 6.22
CA PHE A 70 0.32 2.92 4.80
C PHE A 70 1.01 4.23 4.48
N ILE A 71 1.92 4.19 3.51
CA ILE A 71 2.66 5.34 3.04
C ILE A 71 2.13 5.75 1.66
N ASN A 72 1.68 6.99 1.58
CA ASN A 72 1.40 7.68 0.33
C ASN A 72 2.48 8.75 0.08
N LEU A 73 3.41 8.45 -0.83
CA LEU A 73 4.43 9.42 -1.25
C LEU A 73 3.85 10.64 -1.97
N ARG A 74 2.64 10.52 -2.53
CA ARG A 74 1.88 11.66 -3.08
C ARG A 74 1.13 12.36 -1.96
N ILE A 75 1.88 12.98 -1.05
CA ILE A 75 1.36 13.56 0.21
C ILE A 75 0.24 14.61 0.01
N TRP A 76 0.15 15.19 -1.20
CA TRP A 76 -0.90 16.13 -1.59
C TRP A 76 -2.22 15.45 -2.01
N GLU A 77 -2.23 14.15 -2.23
CA GLU A 77 -3.45 13.38 -2.48
C GLU A 77 -3.95 12.74 -1.18
N LYS A 78 -5.22 13.00 -0.86
CA LYS A 78 -5.87 12.30 0.24
C LYS A 78 -6.02 10.83 -0.11
N MET A 79 -5.66 9.98 0.84
CA MET A 79 -5.83 8.53 0.76
C MET A 79 -6.91 8.11 1.75
N SER A 80 -7.80 7.20 1.34
CA SER A 80 -8.73 6.52 2.24
C SER A 80 -8.50 5.02 2.15
N ILE A 81 -8.50 4.36 3.30
CA ILE A 81 -8.22 2.94 3.41
C ILE A 81 -9.42 2.26 4.05
N THR A 82 -9.90 1.20 3.41
CA THR A 82 -11.01 0.38 3.91
C THR A 82 -10.55 -1.07 3.94
N ARG A 83 -10.57 -1.72 5.10
CA ARG A 83 -10.38 -3.17 5.19
C ARG A 83 -11.55 -3.86 4.49
N ILE A 84 -11.21 -4.86 3.69
CA ILE A 84 -12.18 -5.72 3.02
C ILE A 84 -12.32 -6.99 3.86
N VAL A 85 -13.53 -7.23 4.36
CA VAL A 85 -13.88 -8.46 5.08
C VAL A 85 -14.97 -9.14 4.27
N TYR A 86 -14.75 -10.42 3.93
CA TYR A 86 -15.68 -11.21 3.12
C TYR A 86 -17.10 -11.30 3.73
N ASN A 87 -17.22 -11.10 5.05
CA ASN A 87 -18.48 -11.11 5.82
C ASN A 87 -19.01 -9.71 6.22
N GLY A 88 -18.55 -8.63 5.57
CA GLY A 88 -19.24 -7.33 5.60
C GLY A 88 -18.87 -6.35 6.72
N ASP A 89 -17.97 -6.72 7.64
CA ASP A 89 -17.48 -5.78 8.65
C ASP A 89 -16.51 -4.77 8.03
N LYS A 90 -16.97 -3.52 7.84
CA LYS A 90 -16.20 -2.42 7.25
C LYS A 90 -15.66 -1.44 8.29
N ASN A 91 -15.61 -1.83 9.56
CA ASN A 91 -15.09 -0.97 10.62
C ASN A 91 -13.56 -0.94 10.55
N THR A 92 -13.05 -0.01 9.74
CA THR A 92 -11.62 0.30 9.64
C THR A 92 -11.41 1.68 10.22
N THR A 93 -10.79 1.75 11.40
CA THR A 93 -10.32 3.01 11.96
C THR A 93 -9.02 3.38 11.26
N CYS A 94 -9.10 4.24 10.26
CA CYS A 94 -7.94 4.78 9.54
C CYS A 94 -7.59 6.15 10.11
N GLU A 95 -6.37 6.29 10.63
CA GLU A 95 -5.87 7.51 11.25
C GLU A 95 -4.68 8.06 10.47
N LEU A 96 -4.72 9.35 10.15
CA LEU A 96 -3.56 10.05 9.59
C LEU A 96 -2.63 10.46 10.75
N ILE A 97 -1.46 9.82 10.84
CA ILE A 97 -0.49 10.07 11.93
C ILE A 97 0.63 11.03 11.53
N PHE A 98 0.93 11.14 10.24
CA PHE A 98 1.90 12.08 9.67
C PHE A 98 1.52 12.37 8.20
N PRO A 99 1.89 13.51 7.59
CA PRO A 99 1.63 13.76 6.17
C PRO A 99 2.07 12.59 5.28
N GLY A 100 1.09 11.95 4.63
CA GLY A 100 1.32 10.77 3.79
C GLY A 100 1.47 9.45 4.54
N VAL A 101 1.38 9.40 5.87
CA VAL A 101 1.45 8.16 6.66
C VAL A 101 0.16 7.94 7.42
N TYR A 102 -0.47 6.81 7.15
CA TYR A 102 -1.74 6.40 7.71
C TYR A 102 -1.54 5.14 8.54
N ARG A 103 -2.26 5.04 9.64
CA ARG A 103 -2.29 3.89 10.53
C ARG A 103 -3.67 3.26 10.47
N VAL A 104 -3.70 1.93 10.42
CA VAL A 104 -4.92 1.14 10.52
C VAL A 104 -4.70 0.09 11.61
N GLU A 105 -5.55 0.14 12.64
CA GLU A 105 -5.51 -0.84 13.73
C GLU A 105 -5.80 -2.25 13.20
N ASN A 106 -4.97 -3.22 13.57
CA ASN A 106 -5.17 -4.62 13.26
C ASN A 106 -6.17 -5.25 14.25
N THR A 107 -7.44 -5.15 13.90
CA THR A 107 -8.54 -5.76 14.68
C THR A 107 -8.72 -7.26 14.40
N ARG A 108 -7.92 -7.84 13.49
CA ARG A 108 -7.98 -9.25 13.08
C ARG A 108 -6.65 -9.95 13.31
N LYS A 109 -6.17 -9.89 14.55
CA LYS A 109 -5.02 -10.67 15.01
C LYS A 109 -5.22 -12.16 14.78
N GLY A 110 -4.17 -12.86 14.38
CA GLY A 110 -4.20 -14.27 14.00
C GLY A 110 -4.97 -14.60 12.70
N ALA A 111 -5.46 -13.61 11.95
CA ALA A 111 -6.11 -13.89 10.66
C ALA A 111 -5.08 -14.23 9.57
N TYR A 112 -5.36 -15.27 8.78
CA TYR A 112 -4.57 -15.64 7.60
C TYR A 112 -4.47 -14.51 6.58
N VAL A 113 -5.54 -13.74 6.35
CA VAL A 113 -5.57 -12.68 5.34
C VAL A 113 -6.14 -11.37 5.89
N ASN A 114 -5.43 -10.29 5.58
CA ASN A 114 -5.87 -8.91 5.75
C ASN A 114 -5.78 -8.18 4.41
N SER A 115 -6.93 -7.89 3.80
CA SER A 115 -7.05 -7.18 2.52
C SER A 115 -7.53 -5.75 2.73
N PHE A 116 -6.96 -4.81 1.99
CA PHE A 116 -7.26 -3.39 2.10
C PHE A 116 -7.54 -2.78 0.72
N GLU A 117 -8.69 -2.12 0.59
CA GLU A 117 -9.00 -1.20 -0.49
C GLU A 117 -8.42 0.18 -0.16
N ILE A 118 -7.69 0.76 -1.11
CA ILE A 118 -7.03 2.05 -0.95
C ILE A 118 -7.48 2.96 -2.11
N LYS A 119 -8.25 4.01 -1.78
CA LYS A 119 -8.58 5.07 -2.74
C LYS A 119 -7.60 6.21 -2.58
N ARG A 120 -6.90 6.54 -3.66
CA ARG A 120 -5.99 7.68 -3.74
C ARG A 120 -6.37 8.54 -4.94
N GLY A 121 -6.96 9.70 -4.68
CA GLY A 121 -7.54 10.53 -5.74
C GLY A 121 -8.59 9.76 -6.55
N LYS A 122 -8.35 9.63 -7.87
CA LYS A 122 -9.22 8.88 -8.79
C LYS A 122 -8.78 7.43 -9.02
N THR A 123 -7.75 6.97 -8.30
CA THR A 123 -7.18 5.63 -8.48
C THR A 123 -7.55 4.73 -7.32
N LEU A 124 -7.79 3.46 -7.64
CA LEU A 124 -8.12 2.41 -6.72
C LEU A 124 -6.96 1.41 -6.67
N TRP A 125 -6.55 1.06 -5.46
CA TRP A 125 -5.43 0.18 -5.18
C TRP A 125 -5.82 -0.83 -4.11
N PHE A 126 -5.12 -1.95 -4.08
CA PHE A 126 -5.31 -3.00 -3.12
C PHE A 126 -3.99 -3.45 -2.53
N CYS A 127 -3.96 -3.71 -1.23
CA CYS A 127 -2.85 -4.38 -0.56
C CYS A 127 -3.40 -5.57 0.22
N ASP A 128 -2.72 -6.71 0.09
CA ASP A 128 -3.02 -7.90 0.87
C ASP A 128 -1.84 -8.27 1.75
N TYR A 129 -2.16 -8.72 2.96
CA TYR A 129 -1.20 -9.32 3.87
C TYR A 129 -1.66 -10.74 4.16
N TYR A 130 -0.81 -11.70 3.80
CA TYR A 130 -1.02 -13.11 4.08
C TYR A 130 -0.08 -13.52 5.22
N ALA A 131 -0.61 -14.09 6.28
CA ALA A 131 0.15 -14.69 7.37
C ALA A 131 0.12 -16.20 7.23
N ASN A 132 1.22 -16.85 7.55
CA ASN A 132 1.29 -18.30 7.61
C ASN A 132 0.51 -18.79 8.85
N GLU A 133 -0.45 -19.68 8.65
CA GLU A 133 -1.08 -20.43 9.75
C GLU A 133 -0.13 -21.57 10.16
N MET A 134 0.93 -21.25 10.91
CA MET A 134 1.72 -22.27 11.64
C MET A 134 1.26 -22.42 13.08
#